data_AF-A0A922E227-F1
#
_entry.id   AF-A0A922E227-F1
#
_cell.length_a   1.000
_cell.length_b   1.000
_cell.length_c   1.000
_cell.angle_alpha   90.00
_cell.angle_beta   90.00
_cell.angle_gamma   90.00
#
_symmetry.space_group_name_H-M   'P 1'
#
loop_
_entity.id
_entity.type
_entity.pdbx_description
1 polymer ?
#
loop_
_entity_poly.entity_id
_entity_poly.type
_entity_poly.pdbx_seq_one_letter_code
_entity_poly.pdbx_strand_id
1 'polypeptide(L)'
;MILSSLLPSKDAPEVPSNNFASCSASRSVTPIRCGLRELRGHTDSVKSTQKITKAMKLVAAAKVRRAQEAVVNGRPFSETLVEVLYNINEQLQTEDIDAPLTNVRPVKKVALVVVTGDRGLCGSFNSSIIKKAEARIAELKDLGLDYTVISVGKKGNTYFLRRPYIPVDKFIEGNTLPTAKEAQAIADDVFSLFVSEEVDKVELLYTKFVSLVKSDLLFIPCYLSHQREKFVM
;
A
#
# COMPACT_ATOMS: atom_id res chain seq x y z
N MET A 1 40.33 -70.26 -5.43
CA MET A 1 41.24 -70.37 -4.27
C MET A 1 41.55 -68.97 -3.75
N ILE A 2 41.01 -68.68 -2.56
CA ILE A 2 41.54 -67.82 -1.49
C ILE A 2 41.65 -66.31 -1.74
N LEU A 3 40.79 -65.57 -1.00
CA LEU A 3 40.91 -64.29 -0.27
C LEU A 3 41.98 -63.30 -0.76
N SER A 4 41.71 -61.99 -0.91
CA SER A 4 41.20 -61.12 0.14
C SER A 4 40.65 -59.79 -0.42
N SER A 5 39.84 -59.15 0.39
CA SER A 5 38.84 -58.12 0.18
C SER A 5 39.32 -56.66 0.22
N LEU A 6 38.48 -55.80 -0.39
CA LEU A 6 38.16 -54.39 -0.08
C LEU A 6 38.96 -53.23 -0.76
N LEU A 7 38.16 -52.30 -1.29
CA LEU A 7 38.39 -51.14 -2.18
C LEU A 7 38.83 -49.84 -1.40
N PRO A 8 38.88 -48.61 -1.99
CA PRO A 8 40.02 -48.06 -2.77
C PRO A 8 40.27 -46.54 -2.50
N SER A 9 41.01 -45.87 -3.41
CA SER A 9 41.13 -44.41 -3.66
C SER A 9 42.27 -43.69 -2.90
N LYS A 10 43.06 -42.79 -3.51
CA LYS A 10 42.79 -41.87 -4.64
C LYS A 10 44.14 -41.32 -5.15
N ASP A 11 44.49 -41.60 -6.40
CA ASP A 11 45.63 -40.97 -7.08
C ASP A 11 45.27 -39.53 -7.48
N ALA A 12 46.14 -38.57 -7.19
CA ALA A 12 46.06 -37.20 -7.70
C ALA A 12 47.21 -36.98 -8.69
N PRO A 13 46.95 -36.67 -9.98
CA PRO A 13 48.01 -36.32 -10.92
C PRO A 13 48.44 -34.86 -10.75
N GLU A 14 49.75 -34.65 -10.82
CA GLU A 14 50.44 -33.37 -10.75
C GLU A 14 49.97 -32.39 -11.84
N VAL A 15 49.75 -31.13 -11.44
CA VAL A 15 49.33 -30.03 -12.31
C VAL A 15 50.55 -29.41 -12.98
N PRO A 16 50.55 -29.17 -14.31
CA PRO A 16 51.69 -28.59 -15.00
C PRO A 16 51.89 -27.11 -14.63
N SER A 17 53.16 -26.72 -14.49
CA SER A 17 53.63 -25.36 -14.28
C SER A 17 53.20 -24.45 -15.44
N ASN A 18 52.10 -23.74 -15.25
CA ASN A 18 51.64 -22.74 -16.22
C ASN A 18 52.17 -21.37 -15.80
N ASN A 19 53.04 -20.81 -16.65
CA ASN A 19 53.57 -19.46 -16.55
C ASN A 19 52.43 -18.45 -16.43
N PHE A 20 52.17 -17.95 -15.22
CA PHE A 20 51.42 -16.72 -15.02
C PHE A 20 52.30 -15.58 -15.52
N ALA A 21 52.16 -15.24 -16.79
CA ALA A 21 52.50 -13.92 -17.28
C ALA A 21 51.76 -12.92 -16.39
N SER A 22 52.51 -12.17 -15.57
CA SER A 22 52.00 -11.07 -14.77
C SER A 22 51.58 -9.95 -15.71
N CYS A 23 50.36 -10.05 -16.27
CA CYS A 23 49.66 -8.89 -16.79
C CYS A 23 49.36 -7.96 -15.61
N SER A 24 50.34 -7.14 -15.24
CA SER A 24 50.10 -5.88 -14.54
C SER A 24 49.36 -4.98 -15.51
N ALA A 25 48.06 -5.22 -15.69
CA ALA A 25 47.16 -4.26 -16.28
C ALA A 25 47.22 -3.04 -15.36
N SER A 26 48.07 -2.09 -15.70
CA SER A 26 48.08 -0.77 -15.10
C SER A 26 46.66 -0.24 -15.24
N ARG A 27 45.88 -0.28 -14.16
CA ARG A 27 44.66 0.51 -14.05
C ARG A 27 45.14 1.94 -14.19
N SER A 28 45.10 2.47 -15.41
CA SER A 28 45.23 3.89 -15.65
C SER A 28 44.05 4.50 -14.94
N VAL A 29 44.27 4.93 -13.70
CA VAL A 29 43.34 5.80 -13.00
C VAL A 29 43.26 7.03 -13.88
N THR A 30 42.20 7.14 -14.68
CA THR A 30 41.91 8.38 -15.40
C THR A 30 41.85 9.46 -14.33
N PRO A 31 42.76 10.45 -14.35
CA PRO A 31 42.71 11.50 -13.35
C PRO A 31 41.34 12.17 -13.49
N ILE A 32 40.63 12.29 -12.36
CA ILE A 32 39.35 13.01 -12.31
C ILE A 32 39.65 14.43 -12.75
N ARG A 33 39.40 14.76 -14.02
CA ARG A 33 39.53 16.10 -14.58
C ARG A 33 38.28 16.90 -14.25
N CYS A 34 37.89 16.92 -12.97
CA CYS A 34 36.81 17.77 -12.49
C CYS A 34 37.45 19.07 -12.01
N GLY A 35 37.10 20.19 -12.66
CA GLY A 35 37.61 21.49 -12.26
C GLY A 35 37.09 21.86 -10.87
N LEU A 36 37.89 22.58 -10.08
CA LEU A 36 37.48 23.07 -8.74
C LEU A 36 36.14 23.84 -8.78
N ARG A 37 35.84 24.50 -9.91
CA ARG A 37 34.56 25.19 -10.14
C ARG A 37 33.37 24.24 -10.20
N GLU A 38 33.51 23.08 -10.86
CA GLU A 38 32.44 22.10 -10.99
C GLU A 38 32.14 21.41 -9.66
N LEU A 39 33.19 21.05 -8.90
CA LEU A 39 33.04 20.50 -7.54
C LEU A 39 32.35 21.48 -6.58
N ARG A 40 32.68 22.78 -6.68
CA ARG A 40 31.98 23.84 -5.92
C ARG A 40 30.52 23.94 -6.35
N GLY A 41 30.24 23.94 -7.65
CA GLY A 41 28.86 23.95 -8.17
C GLY A 41 28.03 22.75 -7.70
N HIS A 42 28.60 21.55 -7.69
CA HIS A 42 27.94 20.36 -7.14
C HIS A 42 27.65 20.50 -5.65
N THR A 43 28.62 21.01 -4.88
CA THR A 43 28.45 21.26 -3.44
C THR A 43 27.31 22.23 -3.16
N ASP A 44 27.20 23.31 -3.94
CA ASP A 44 26.14 24.29 -3.79
C ASP A 44 24.77 23.74 -4.21
N SER A 45 24.72 22.89 -5.25
CA SER A 45 23.50 22.17 -5.65
C SER A 45 23.00 21.22 -4.55
N VAL A 46 23.90 20.43 -3.93
CA VAL A 46 23.57 19.55 -2.82
C VAL A 46 23.09 20.35 -1.60
N LYS A 47 23.74 21.47 -1.27
CA LYS A 47 23.29 22.37 -0.19
C LYS A 47 21.91 22.97 -0.46
N SER A 48 21.62 23.37 -1.70
CA SER A 48 20.30 23.88 -2.09
C SER A 48 19.22 22.79 -1.93
N THR A 49 19.50 21.59 -2.44
CA THR A 49 18.62 20.42 -2.31
C THR A 49 18.39 20.04 -0.84
N GLN A 50 19.43 20.14 0.01
CA GLN A 50 19.31 19.92 1.45
C GLN A 50 18.39 20.95 2.13
N LYS A 51 18.46 22.23 1.74
CA LYS A 51 17.57 23.27 2.28
C LYS A 51 16.12 23.04 1.87
N ILE A 52 15.87 22.70 0.60
CA ILE A 52 14.54 22.40 0.08
C ILE A 52 13.94 21.20 0.82
N THR A 53 14.67 20.09 0.93
CA THR A 53 14.20 18.89 1.63
C THR A 53 14.00 19.13 3.12
N LYS A 54 14.84 19.95 3.77
CA LYS A 54 14.64 20.36 5.17
C LYS A 54 13.36 21.16 5.36
N ALA A 55 13.07 22.11 4.47
CA ALA A 55 11.82 22.86 4.50
C ALA A 55 10.62 21.93 4.26
N MET A 56 10.70 21.03 3.27
CA MET A 56 9.66 20.05 2.99
C MET A 56 9.40 19.13 4.20
N LYS A 57 10.44 18.70 4.91
CA LYS A 57 10.30 17.91 6.14
C LYS A 57 9.47 18.64 7.20
N LEU A 58 9.73 19.93 7.41
CA LEU A 58 8.96 20.74 8.37
C LEU A 58 7.50 20.94 7.93
N VAL A 59 7.28 21.22 6.64
CA VAL A 59 5.92 21.34 6.07
C VAL A 59 5.16 20.03 6.18
N ALA A 60 5.80 18.90 5.89
CA ALA A 60 5.21 17.57 6.03
C ALA A 60 4.87 17.25 7.48
N ALA A 61 5.78 17.54 8.42
CA ALA A 61 5.53 17.36 9.85
C ALA A 61 4.32 18.19 10.33
N ALA A 62 4.22 19.46 9.92
CA ALA A 62 3.07 20.30 10.24
C ALA A 62 1.75 19.75 9.66
N LYS A 63 1.79 19.19 8.44
CA LYS A 63 0.60 18.55 7.83
C LYS A 63 0.16 17.28 8.56
N VAL A 64 1.11 16.43 8.94
CA VAL A 64 0.81 15.22 9.73
C VAL A 64 0.17 15.61 11.06
N ARG A 65 0.71 16.61 11.74
CA ARG A 65 0.12 17.13 12.98
C ARG A 65 -1.31 17.62 12.79
N ARG A 66 -1.58 18.42 11.76
CA ARG A 66 -2.95 18.87 11.45
C ARG A 66 -3.91 17.71 11.14
N ALA A 67 -3.44 16.70 10.43
CA ALA A 67 -4.24 15.51 10.14
C ALA A 67 -4.55 14.72 11.42
N GLN A 68 -3.59 14.60 12.34
CA GLN A 68 -3.82 13.97 13.64
C GLN A 68 -4.84 14.76 14.48
N GLU A 69 -4.72 16.09 14.53
CA GLU A 69 -5.69 16.97 15.21
C GLU A 69 -7.10 16.80 14.63
N ALA A 70 -7.24 16.72 13.29
CA ALA A 70 -8.52 16.46 12.65
C ALA A 70 -9.12 15.09 13.03
N VAL A 71 -8.30 14.05 13.13
CA VAL A 71 -8.75 12.72 13.58
C VAL A 71 -9.20 12.76 15.04
N VAL A 72 -8.45 13.40 15.92
CA VAL A 72 -8.81 13.55 17.35
C VAL A 72 -10.15 14.27 17.49
N ASN A 73 -10.39 15.33 16.71
CA ASN A 73 -11.65 16.05 16.71
C ASN A 73 -12.84 15.19 16.21
N GLY A 74 -12.58 14.20 15.34
CA GLY A 74 -13.60 13.27 14.83
C GLY A 74 -13.91 12.09 15.75
N ARG A 75 -13.02 11.76 16.70
CA ARG A 75 -13.20 10.63 17.63
C ARG A 75 -14.53 10.64 18.41
N PRO A 76 -14.97 11.74 19.04
CA PRO A 76 -16.21 11.72 19.82
C PRO A 76 -17.42 11.35 18.95
N PHE A 77 -17.43 11.73 17.68
CA PHE A 77 -18.48 11.32 16.75
C PHE A 77 -18.42 9.82 16.46
N SER A 78 -17.24 9.26 16.17
CA SER A 78 -17.12 7.82 15.91
C SER A 78 -17.44 6.95 17.13
N GLU A 79 -17.05 7.39 18.34
CA GLU A 79 -17.31 6.65 19.58
C GLU A 79 -18.82 6.61 19.87
N THR A 80 -19.48 7.77 19.85
CA THR A 80 -20.94 7.85 20.03
C THR A 80 -21.71 7.11 18.95
N LEU A 81 -21.26 7.14 17.69
CA LEU A 81 -21.87 6.38 16.60
C LEU A 81 -21.79 4.87 16.85
N VAL A 82 -20.63 4.36 17.28
CA VAL A 82 -20.46 2.94 17.61
C VAL A 82 -21.34 2.54 18.79
N GLU A 83 -21.44 3.38 19.82
CA GLU A 83 -22.33 3.13 20.97
C GLU A 83 -23.80 3.05 20.54
N VAL A 84 -24.26 4.00 19.71
CA VAL A 84 -25.65 4.00 19.20
C VAL A 84 -25.90 2.76 18.34
N LEU A 85 -25.00 2.42 17.42
CA LEU A 85 -25.12 1.21 16.60
C LEU A 85 -25.10 -0.07 17.45
N TYR A 86 -24.32 -0.10 18.52
CA TYR A 86 -24.29 -1.23 19.44
C TYR A 86 -25.63 -1.39 20.18
N ASN A 87 -26.15 -0.29 20.74
CA ASN A 87 -27.43 -0.29 21.45
C ASN A 87 -28.59 -0.71 20.54
N ILE A 88 -28.58 -0.25 19.28
CA ILE A 88 -29.56 -0.67 18.27
C ILE A 88 -29.41 -2.18 18.01
N ASN A 89 -28.20 -2.67 17.70
CA ASN A 89 -28.01 -4.10 17.45
C ASN A 89 -28.38 -4.99 18.65
N GLU A 90 -28.17 -4.54 19.89
CA GLU A 90 -28.55 -5.28 21.10
C GLU A 90 -30.08 -5.36 21.26
N GLN A 91 -30.80 -4.27 20.98
CA GLN A 91 -32.27 -4.24 21.02
C GLN A 91 -32.90 -5.08 19.90
N LEU A 92 -32.26 -5.12 18.72
CA LEU A 92 -32.76 -5.79 17.53
C LEU A 92 -32.48 -7.30 17.48
N GLN A 93 -31.82 -7.90 18.47
CA GLN A 93 -31.60 -9.36 18.52
C GLN A 93 -32.91 -10.19 18.51
N THR A 94 -34.06 -9.54 18.63
CA THR A 94 -35.39 -10.18 18.71
C THR A 94 -36.20 -10.08 17.41
N GLU A 95 -35.84 -9.21 16.45
CA GLU A 95 -36.58 -9.05 15.19
C GLU A 95 -35.66 -9.06 13.96
N ASP A 96 -36.02 -9.84 12.94
CA ASP A 96 -35.33 -9.88 11.64
C ASP A 96 -35.54 -8.55 10.90
N ILE A 97 -34.62 -7.61 11.08
CA ILE A 97 -34.63 -6.35 10.32
C ILE A 97 -33.84 -6.52 9.03
N ASP A 98 -34.57 -6.37 7.93
CA ASP A 98 -34.02 -6.38 6.57
C ASP A 98 -33.40 -5.01 6.26
N ALA A 99 -32.18 -4.78 6.74
CA ALA A 99 -31.37 -3.67 6.26
C ALA A 99 -30.58 -4.14 5.03
N PRO A 100 -30.64 -3.42 3.89
CA PRO A 100 -30.01 -3.86 2.66
C PRO A 100 -28.50 -4.09 2.84
N LEU A 101 -27.84 -3.31 3.71
CA LEU A 101 -26.41 -3.39 4.03
C LEU A 101 -26.01 -4.56 4.95
N THR A 102 -26.95 -5.22 5.63
CA THR A 102 -26.66 -6.35 6.53
C THR A 102 -26.88 -7.72 5.88
N ASN A 103 -27.42 -7.74 4.67
CA ASN A 103 -27.72 -8.97 3.95
C ASN A 103 -26.44 -9.68 3.51
N VAL A 104 -26.15 -10.81 4.15
CA VAL A 104 -25.01 -11.67 3.81
C VAL A 104 -25.38 -12.51 2.59
N ARG A 105 -24.76 -12.19 1.47
CA ARG A 105 -24.99 -12.85 0.16
C ARG A 105 -23.76 -13.66 -0.26
N PRO A 106 -23.94 -14.69 -1.11
CA PRO A 106 -22.80 -15.39 -1.69
C PRO A 106 -21.98 -14.43 -2.54
N VAL A 107 -20.69 -14.28 -2.21
CA VAL A 107 -19.82 -13.29 -2.84
C VAL A 107 -19.46 -13.76 -4.25
N LYS A 108 -19.96 -13.05 -5.27
CA LYS A 108 -19.56 -13.25 -6.68
C LYS A 108 -18.63 -12.15 -7.14
N LYS A 109 -18.93 -10.90 -6.74
CA LYS A 109 -18.15 -9.72 -7.15
C LYS A 109 -17.71 -8.86 -5.97
N VAL A 110 -16.43 -8.48 -5.95
CA VAL A 110 -15.79 -7.71 -4.88
C VAL A 110 -15.38 -6.32 -5.37
N ALA A 111 -15.86 -5.26 -4.71
CA ALA A 111 -15.33 -3.91 -4.92
C ALA A 111 -14.15 -3.66 -3.98
N LEU A 112 -13.02 -3.27 -4.56
CA LEU A 112 -11.81 -2.89 -3.85
C LEU A 112 -11.67 -1.36 -3.88
N VAL A 113 -11.88 -0.71 -2.74
CA VAL A 113 -11.65 0.73 -2.58
C VAL A 113 -10.20 0.95 -2.19
N VAL A 114 -9.40 1.53 -3.08
CA VAL A 114 -7.96 1.74 -2.89
C VAL A 114 -7.68 3.22 -2.61
N VAL A 115 -7.28 3.52 -1.38
CA VAL A 115 -6.96 4.88 -0.95
C VAL A 115 -5.46 5.14 -1.13
N THR A 116 -5.12 6.08 -2.01
CA THR A 116 -3.75 6.49 -2.32
C THR A 116 -3.53 7.98 -2.03
N GLY A 117 -2.27 8.42 -2.01
CA GLY A 117 -1.94 9.84 -1.87
C GLY A 117 -1.87 10.57 -3.22
N ASP A 118 -2.10 11.88 -3.21
CA ASP A 118 -2.03 12.68 -4.44
C ASP A 118 -0.61 13.10 -4.82
N ARG A 119 0.27 13.24 -3.82
CA ARG A 119 1.64 13.77 -3.98
C ARG A 119 2.66 12.65 -4.14
N GLY A 120 3.75 12.97 -4.85
CA GLY A 120 4.95 12.15 -4.90
C GLY A 120 5.91 12.42 -3.72
N LEU A 121 7.13 11.90 -3.80
CA LEU A 121 8.19 12.08 -2.79
C LEU A 121 7.79 11.58 -1.38
N CYS A 122 6.94 10.55 -1.34
CA CYS A 122 6.40 9.94 -0.12
C CYS A 122 7.03 8.56 0.19
N GLY A 123 8.26 8.33 -0.28
CA GLY A 123 8.92 7.03 -0.16
C GLY A 123 8.11 5.90 -0.81
N SER A 124 7.94 4.80 -0.08
CA SER A 124 7.24 3.60 -0.56
C SER A 124 5.72 3.64 -0.38
N PHE A 125 5.14 4.71 0.21
CA PHE A 125 3.71 4.75 0.58
C PHE A 125 2.76 4.32 -0.55
N ASN A 126 2.76 5.03 -1.68
CA ASN A 126 1.88 4.71 -2.81
C ASN A 126 2.21 3.35 -3.43
N SER A 127 3.51 3.05 -3.59
CA SER A 127 3.95 1.79 -4.21
C SER A 127 3.56 0.57 -3.38
N SER A 128 3.60 0.65 -2.05
CA SER A 128 3.23 -0.44 -1.15
C SER A 128 1.73 -0.72 -1.19
N ILE A 129 0.88 0.32 -1.21
CA ILE A 129 -0.58 0.20 -1.35
C ILE A 129 -0.92 -0.48 -2.68
N ILE A 130 -0.34 0.02 -3.77
CA ILE A 130 -0.57 -0.52 -5.11
C ILE A 130 -0.16 -1.99 -5.20
N LYS A 131 1.03 -2.34 -4.70
CA LYS A 131 1.49 -3.75 -4.67
C LYS A 131 0.53 -4.66 -3.91
N LYS A 132 -0.01 -4.18 -2.79
CA LYS A 132 -0.98 -4.96 -2.00
C LYS A 132 -2.35 -5.06 -2.69
N ALA A 133 -2.77 -4.01 -3.38
CA ALA A 133 -3.96 -4.06 -4.24
C ALA A 133 -3.80 -5.09 -5.35
N GLU A 134 -2.65 -5.11 -6.03
CA GLU A 134 -2.35 -6.10 -7.07
C GLU A 134 -2.30 -7.52 -6.54
N ALA A 135 -1.66 -7.74 -5.38
CA ALA A 135 -1.66 -9.05 -4.74
C ALA A 135 -3.08 -9.53 -4.42
N ARG A 136 -3.92 -8.63 -3.90
CA ARG A 136 -5.32 -8.96 -3.60
C ARG A 136 -6.14 -9.22 -4.87
N ILE A 137 -5.91 -8.46 -5.93
CA ILE A 137 -6.54 -8.71 -7.23
C ILE A 137 -6.13 -10.08 -7.79
N ALA A 138 -4.87 -10.48 -7.63
CA ALA A 138 -4.41 -11.80 -8.02
C ALA A 138 -5.11 -12.90 -7.19
N GLU A 139 -5.19 -12.75 -5.87
CA GLU A 139 -5.92 -13.67 -4.99
C GLU A 139 -7.40 -13.80 -5.40
N LEU A 140 -8.07 -12.70 -5.72
CA LEU A 140 -9.48 -12.73 -6.15
C LEU A 140 -9.66 -13.45 -7.49
N LYS A 141 -8.71 -13.28 -8.42
CA LYS A 141 -8.70 -14.02 -9.69
C LYS A 141 -8.47 -15.52 -9.49
N ASP A 142 -7.56 -15.90 -8.58
CA ASP A 142 -7.28 -17.30 -8.28
C ASP A 142 -8.50 -17.99 -7.65
N LEU A 143 -9.31 -17.24 -6.89
CA LEU A 143 -10.60 -17.69 -6.36
C LEU A 143 -11.73 -17.72 -7.41
N GLY A 144 -11.49 -17.22 -8.62
CA GLY A 144 -12.50 -17.12 -9.68
C GLY A 144 -13.60 -16.09 -9.40
N LEU A 145 -13.33 -15.11 -8.54
CA LEU A 145 -14.28 -14.03 -8.21
C LEU A 145 -14.07 -12.82 -9.11
N ASP A 146 -15.17 -12.20 -9.51
CA ASP A 146 -15.10 -10.91 -10.20
C ASP A 146 -14.71 -9.80 -9.23
N TYR A 147 -14.03 -8.79 -9.75
CA TYR A 147 -13.61 -7.65 -8.93
C TYR A 147 -13.76 -6.34 -9.68
N THR A 148 -13.88 -5.25 -8.94
CA THR A 148 -13.92 -3.88 -9.47
C THR A 148 -13.16 -2.97 -8.54
N VAL A 149 -12.39 -2.05 -9.08
CA VAL A 149 -11.57 -1.13 -8.28
C VAL A 149 -12.21 0.26 -8.24
N ILE A 150 -12.25 0.87 -7.06
CA ILE A 150 -12.56 2.29 -6.89
C ILE A 150 -11.27 2.94 -6.41
N SER A 151 -10.69 3.80 -7.25
CA SER A 151 -9.42 4.44 -6.94
C SER A 151 -9.67 5.82 -6.35
N VAL A 152 -9.13 6.05 -5.15
CA VAL A 152 -9.16 7.35 -4.47
C VAL A 152 -7.73 7.90 -4.44
N GLY A 153 -7.55 9.09 -5.02
CA GLY A 153 -6.28 9.81 -5.06
C GLY A 153 -5.59 9.82 -6.42
N LYS A 154 -4.90 10.91 -6.74
CA LYS A 154 -4.35 11.16 -8.08
C LYS A 154 -3.30 10.12 -8.51
N LYS A 155 -2.50 9.57 -7.57
CA LYS A 155 -1.47 8.57 -7.91
C LYS A 155 -2.06 7.20 -8.21
N GLY A 156 -3.06 6.75 -7.45
CA GLY A 156 -3.84 5.57 -7.78
C GLY A 156 -4.52 5.73 -9.13
N ASN A 157 -5.17 6.87 -9.36
CA ASN A 157 -5.88 7.13 -10.62
C ASN A 157 -4.92 7.04 -11.82
N THR A 158 -3.76 7.70 -11.74
CA THR A 158 -2.74 7.63 -12.79
C THR A 158 -2.21 6.21 -13.00
N TYR A 159 -2.13 5.40 -11.94
CA TYR A 159 -1.63 4.03 -12.01
C TYR A 159 -2.61 3.10 -12.73
N PHE A 160 -3.87 3.09 -12.29
CA PHE A 160 -4.88 2.20 -12.86
C PHE A 160 -5.32 2.64 -14.26
N LEU A 161 -5.30 3.95 -14.57
CA LEU A 161 -5.57 4.45 -15.93
C LEU A 161 -4.59 3.89 -16.97
N ARG A 162 -3.34 3.62 -16.57
CA ARG A 162 -2.31 3.02 -17.45
C ARG A 162 -2.51 1.53 -17.68
N ARG A 163 -3.44 0.89 -16.95
CA ARG A 163 -3.64 -0.56 -16.92
C ARG A 163 -5.13 -0.88 -17.13
N PRO A 164 -5.63 -0.76 -18.37
CA PRO A 164 -7.06 -0.90 -18.67
C PRO A 164 -7.60 -2.32 -18.47
N TYR A 165 -6.74 -3.32 -18.24
CA TYR A 165 -7.15 -4.68 -17.92
C TYR A 165 -7.70 -4.84 -16.49
N ILE A 166 -7.56 -3.82 -15.64
CA ILE A 166 -8.15 -3.76 -14.30
C ILE A 166 -9.44 -2.96 -14.42
N PRO A 167 -10.62 -3.56 -14.19
CA PRO A 167 -11.88 -2.82 -14.22
C PRO A 167 -11.91 -1.80 -13.08
N VAL A 168 -11.90 -0.51 -13.44
CA VAL A 168 -12.07 0.60 -12.51
C VAL A 168 -13.43 1.23 -12.78
N ASP A 169 -14.25 1.33 -11.76
CA ASP A 169 -15.56 1.97 -11.87
C ASP A 169 -15.43 3.50 -11.83
N LYS A 170 -14.77 4.02 -10.79
CA LYS A 170 -14.62 5.46 -10.56
C LYS A 170 -13.20 5.86 -10.14
N PHE A 171 -12.82 7.05 -10.59
CA PHE A 171 -11.59 7.74 -10.22
C PHE A 171 -11.96 8.98 -9.40
N ILE A 172 -11.66 8.95 -8.12
CA ILE A 172 -11.98 10.04 -7.19
C ILE A 172 -10.67 10.77 -6.88
N GLU A 173 -10.68 12.10 -6.96
CA GLU A 173 -9.51 12.89 -6.59
C GLU A 173 -9.48 13.14 -5.08
N GLY A 174 -8.33 12.92 -4.47
CA GLY A 174 -8.10 13.24 -3.07
C GLY A 174 -7.81 14.73 -2.88
N ASN A 175 -8.25 15.26 -1.75
CA ASN A 175 -7.89 16.59 -1.29
C ASN A 175 -6.87 16.52 -0.15
N THR A 176 -6.13 17.61 0.08
CA THR A 176 -5.07 17.63 1.13
C THR A 176 -5.65 17.50 2.55
N LEU A 177 -6.90 17.93 2.74
CA LEU A 177 -7.67 17.72 3.96
C LEU A 177 -9.05 17.20 3.52
N PRO A 178 -9.41 15.94 3.86
CA PRO A 178 -10.69 15.38 3.46
C PRO A 178 -11.82 16.11 4.17
N THR A 179 -12.82 16.53 3.42
CA THR A 179 -14.06 17.10 3.99
C THR A 179 -15.15 16.05 4.11
N ALA A 180 -16.10 16.26 5.03
CA ALA A 180 -17.24 15.35 5.19
C ALA A 180 -18.04 15.19 3.88
N LYS A 181 -18.10 16.23 3.04
CA LYS A 181 -18.78 16.19 1.74
C LYS A 181 -18.10 15.25 0.75
N GLU A 182 -16.76 15.28 0.68
CA GLU A 182 -15.99 14.38 -0.18
C GLU A 182 -16.10 12.93 0.31
N ALA A 183 -16.06 12.72 1.63
CA ALA A 183 -16.27 11.40 2.21
C ALA A 183 -17.69 10.87 1.95
N GLN A 184 -18.71 11.73 2.04
CA GLN A 184 -20.09 11.37 1.74
C GLN A 184 -20.26 10.97 0.27
N ALA A 185 -19.66 11.71 -0.67
CA ALA A 185 -19.72 11.34 -2.09
C ALA A 185 -19.12 9.95 -2.36
N ILE A 186 -17.99 9.62 -1.74
CA ILE A 186 -17.39 8.28 -1.83
C ILE A 186 -18.32 7.23 -1.21
N ALA A 187 -18.93 7.54 -0.07
CA ALA A 187 -19.85 6.63 0.61
C ALA A 187 -21.11 6.37 -0.21
N ASP A 188 -21.71 7.40 -0.81
CA ASP A 188 -22.89 7.30 -1.66
C ASP A 188 -22.60 6.47 -2.92
N ASP A 189 -21.42 6.65 -3.52
CA ASP A 189 -20.97 5.84 -4.66
C ASP A 189 -20.87 4.36 -4.29
N VAL A 190 -20.18 4.03 -3.19
CA VAL A 190 -20.05 2.65 -2.69
C VAL A 190 -21.41 2.07 -2.31
N PHE A 191 -22.27 2.87 -1.69
CA PHE A 191 -23.62 2.50 -1.29
C PHE A 191 -24.48 2.16 -2.51
N SER A 192 -24.43 2.98 -3.56
CA SER A 192 -25.20 2.75 -4.79
C SER A 192 -24.80 1.45 -5.51
N LEU A 193 -23.51 1.12 -5.53
CA LEU A 193 -23.00 -0.12 -6.11
C LEU A 193 -23.41 -1.37 -5.33
N PHE A 194 -23.55 -1.23 -4.01
CA PHE A 194 -23.99 -2.32 -3.16
C PHE A 194 -25.50 -2.54 -3.25
N VAL A 195 -26.30 -1.46 -3.24
CA VAL A 195 -27.77 -1.51 -3.34
C VAL A 195 -28.23 -2.01 -4.72
N SER A 196 -27.51 -1.69 -5.78
CA SER A 196 -27.77 -2.21 -7.14
C SER A 196 -27.42 -3.68 -7.33
N GLU A 197 -26.86 -4.34 -6.30
CA GLU A 197 -26.44 -5.74 -6.32
C GLU A 197 -25.35 -6.05 -7.35
N GLU A 198 -24.68 -5.03 -7.87
CA GLU A 198 -23.54 -5.19 -8.77
C GLU A 198 -22.27 -5.66 -8.05
N VAL A 199 -22.24 -5.48 -6.72
CA VAL A 199 -21.14 -5.82 -5.83
C VAL A 199 -21.69 -6.44 -4.55
N ASP A 200 -21.21 -7.63 -4.19
CA ASP A 200 -21.64 -8.34 -2.98
C ASP A 200 -20.75 -8.05 -1.76
N LYS A 201 -19.51 -7.62 -2.01
CA LYS A 201 -18.51 -7.37 -0.97
C LYS A 201 -17.69 -6.14 -1.27
N VAL A 202 -17.55 -5.26 -0.29
CA VAL A 202 -16.66 -4.10 -0.37
C VAL A 202 -15.50 -4.26 0.58
N GLU A 203 -14.28 -4.16 0.06
CA GLU A 203 -13.03 -4.17 0.83
C GLU A 203 -12.33 -2.81 0.70
N LEU A 204 -12.07 -2.16 1.84
CA LEU A 204 -11.30 -0.92 1.90
C LEU A 204 -9.82 -1.23 2.13
N LEU A 205 -8.98 -0.82 1.19
CA LEU A 205 -7.52 -0.85 1.30
C LEU A 205 -7.00 0.55 1.60
N TYR A 206 -6.44 0.70 2.80
CA TYR A 206 -5.79 1.93 3.23
C TYR A 206 -4.55 1.63 4.08
N THR A 207 -3.78 2.66 4.35
CA THR A 207 -2.61 2.57 5.22
C THR A 207 -2.96 3.04 6.62
N LYS A 208 -2.85 2.15 7.60
CA LYS A 208 -2.96 2.49 9.03
C LYS A 208 -1.66 3.14 9.50
N PHE A 209 -1.81 4.35 10.05
CA PHE A 209 -0.71 5.07 10.67
C PHE A 209 -0.43 4.49 12.06
N VAL A 210 0.69 3.78 12.21
CA VAL A 210 1.15 3.26 13.51
C VAL A 210 2.26 4.15 14.06
N SER A 211 3.26 4.47 13.24
CA SER A 211 4.33 5.40 13.58
C SER A 211 4.84 6.11 12.33
N LEU A 212 5.75 7.08 12.51
CA LEU A 212 6.36 7.82 11.38
C LEU A 212 7.23 6.93 10.47
N VAL A 213 7.69 5.78 10.97
CA VAL A 213 8.54 4.84 10.23
C VAL A 213 7.75 3.63 9.74
N LYS A 214 6.82 3.14 10.58
CA LYS A 214 6.02 1.96 10.30
C LYS A 214 4.58 2.36 9.99
N SER A 215 4.09 1.93 8.83
CA SER A 215 2.70 2.03 8.46
C SER A 215 2.24 0.67 7.94
N ASP A 216 1.16 0.15 8.52
CA ASP A 216 0.64 -1.17 8.19
C ASP A 216 -0.50 -1.02 7.20
N LEU A 217 -0.53 -1.88 6.18
CA LEU A 217 -1.61 -1.89 5.21
C LEU A 217 -2.71 -2.83 5.71
N LEU A 218 -3.94 -2.35 5.83
CA LEU A 218 -5.07 -3.15 6.32
C LEU A 218 -6.17 -3.24 5.27
N PHE A 219 -6.83 -4.40 5.25
CA PHE A 219 -8.12 -4.59 4.59
C PHE A 219 -9.20 -4.55 5.66
N ILE A 220 -10.15 -3.63 5.52
CA ILE A 220 -11.39 -3.67 6.29
C ILE A 220 -12.49 -4.16 5.35
N PRO A 221 -13.05 -5.34 5.58
CA PRO A 221 -14.31 -5.69 4.95
C PRO A 221 -15.40 -4.79 5.54
N CYS A 222 -16.14 -4.08 4.70
CA CYS A 222 -17.34 -3.35 5.13
C CYS A 222 -18.50 -4.33 5.31
N TYR A 223 -18.45 -5.14 6.38
CA TYR A 223 -19.62 -5.86 6.86
C TYR A 223 -20.02 -5.31 8.23
N LEU A 224 -21.31 -5.02 8.41
CA LEU A 224 -21.86 -4.60 9.70
C LEU A 224 -21.85 -5.75 10.72
N SER A 225 -21.77 -7.00 10.26
CA SER A 225 -21.78 -8.17 11.12
C SER A 225 -20.37 -8.51 11.63
N HIS A 226 -20.12 -8.12 12.89
CA HIS A 226 -19.23 -8.81 13.83
C HIS A 226 -17.71 -8.53 13.81
N GLN A 227 -17.23 -7.34 13.40
CA GLN A 227 -15.81 -6.97 13.57
C GLN A 227 -15.59 -6.17 14.88
N ARG A 228 -15.72 -6.83 16.04
CA ARG A 228 -15.42 -6.28 17.38
C ARG A 228 -13.96 -5.78 17.55
N GLU A 229 -13.02 -6.21 16.71
CA GLU A 229 -11.58 -6.03 17.01
C GLU A 229 -10.86 -4.98 16.17
N LYS A 230 -11.45 -4.41 15.12
CA LYS A 230 -10.71 -3.55 14.17
C LYS A 230 -11.07 -2.07 14.21
N PHE A 231 -12.17 -1.70 14.88
CA PHE A 231 -12.60 -0.31 14.96
C PHE A 231 -11.99 0.45 16.14
N VAL A 232 -11.54 -0.28 17.18
CA VAL A 232 -11.00 0.27 18.42
C VAL A 232 -9.52 -0.11 18.55
N MET A 233 -8.66 0.36 17.64
CA MET A 233 -7.20 0.56 17.84
C MET A 233 -6.54 1.06 16.58
#